data_AF-A0AAD8XYY0-F1
#
_entry.id   AF-A0AAD8XYY0-F1
#
_cell.length_a   1.000
_cell.length_b   1.000
_cell.length_c   1.000
_cell.angle_alpha   90.00
_cell.angle_beta   90.00
_cell.angle_gamma   90.00
#
_symmetry.space_group_name_H-M   'P 1'
#
loop_
_entity.id
_entity.type
_entity.pdbx_description
1 polymer ?
#
loop_
_entity_poly.entity_id
_entity_poly.type
_entity_poly.pdbx_seq_one_letter_code
_entity_poly.pdbx_strand_id
1 'polypeptide(L)'
;MILPAVAARAALATITLAAVQLGYPLESVAEVGYVPSSNIEQIPRLRSCEPNTNCVSSGYLEPPNRYMSPLKTLSDKETAYSRAVRDLSTRNNKVEGIAKDSYLHIEVPGTAPGSIDDVELIFADEGIVNVRCEARVTLPPPPFCIKKNCINGNMDQRTRVEEISRVLGLPAADSERMKDTAKWTPIFFNSDRVPDMLEYDDYQ
;
A
#
# COMPACT_ATOMS: atom_id res chain seq x y z
N MET A 1 1.23 -75.60 55.67
CA MET A 1 2.15 -76.04 54.59
C MET A 1 2.31 -74.91 53.60
N ILE A 2 3.56 -74.62 53.28
CA ILE A 2 4.05 -73.48 52.51
C ILE A 2 3.74 -73.68 51.01
N LEU A 3 3.32 -72.63 50.30
CA LEU A 3 3.91 -72.20 49.02
C LEU A 3 3.34 -70.83 48.55
N PRO A 4 4.17 -69.95 47.98
CA PRO A 4 3.83 -68.57 47.63
C PRO A 4 3.52 -68.40 46.13
N ALA A 5 2.81 -67.34 45.73
CA ALA A 5 2.75 -66.94 44.33
C ALA A 5 2.71 -65.40 44.20
N VAL A 6 3.89 -64.81 43.95
CA VAL A 6 4.29 -64.13 42.72
C VAL A 6 3.54 -62.82 42.45
N ALA A 7 4.15 -61.73 42.88
CA ALA A 7 3.76 -60.37 42.51
C ALA A 7 4.19 -60.08 41.06
N ALA A 8 3.21 -60.01 40.16
CA ALA A 8 3.42 -59.53 38.79
C ALA A 8 3.51 -58.00 38.81
N ARG A 9 4.73 -57.47 38.63
CA ARG A 9 4.96 -56.04 38.38
C ARG A 9 4.66 -55.75 36.91
N ALA A 10 3.51 -55.14 36.64
CA ALA A 10 3.21 -54.57 35.34
C ALA A 10 4.02 -53.27 35.17
N ALA A 11 5.00 -53.27 34.27
CA ALA A 11 5.70 -52.07 33.84
C ALA A 11 4.82 -51.31 32.83
N LEU A 12 4.24 -50.20 33.26
CA LEU A 12 3.59 -49.24 32.36
C LEU A 12 4.67 -48.49 31.60
N ALA A 13 4.86 -48.85 30.33
CA ALA A 13 5.69 -48.08 29.40
C ALA A 13 4.93 -46.81 29.01
N THR A 14 5.31 -45.69 29.62
CA THR A 14 4.84 -44.35 29.26
C THR A 14 5.44 -43.97 27.90
N ILE A 15 4.68 -44.16 26.83
CA ILE A 15 5.02 -43.65 25.49
C ILE A 15 4.82 -42.14 25.54
N THR A 16 5.92 -41.40 25.73
CA THR A 16 5.96 -39.96 25.53
C THR A 16 5.99 -39.69 24.03
N LEU A 17 4.84 -39.35 23.45
CA LEU A 17 4.80 -38.75 22.11
C LEU A 17 5.50 -37.38 22.20
N ALA A 18 6.76 -37.34 21.80
CA ALA A 18 7.43 -36.09 21.47
C ALA A 18 6.71 -35.51 20.24
N ALA A 19 5.94 -34.45 20.46
CA ALA A 19 5.40 -33.63 19.39
C ALA A 19 6.59 -32.99 18.67
N VAL A 20 7.00 -33.58 17.55
CA VAL A 20 7.94 -32.97 16.60
C VAL A 20 7.21 -31.75 16.04
N GLN A 21 7.49 -30.58 16.61
CA GLN A 21 7.18 -29.31 16.00
C GLN A 21 8.01 -29.23 14.72
N LEU A 22 7.43 -29.69 13.62
CA LEU A 22 7.89 -29.30 12.29
C LEU A 22 7.73 -27.79 12.24
N GLY A 23 8.84 -27.09 12.49
CA GLY A 23 8.97 -25.67 12.25
C GLY A 23 8.78 -25.44 10.76
N TYR A 24 7.54 -25.21 10.34
CA TYR A 24 7.28 -24.60 9.06
C TYR A 24 8.02 -23.26 9.05
N PRO A 25 8.80 -22.94 8.01
CA PRO A 25 9.31 -21.59 7.87
C PRO A 25 8.10 -20.66 7.85
N LEU A 26 8.07 -19.69 8.76
CA LEU A 26 7.23 -18.51 8.62
C LEU A 26 7.70 -17.83 7.33
N GLU A 27 7.07 -18.15 6.21
CA GLU A 27 7.16 -17.35 4.99
C GLU A 27 6.52 -15.99 5.30
N SER A 28 7.31 -15.13 5.94
CA SER A 28 7.06 -13.69 6.07
C SER A 28 7.45 -13.04 4.75
N VAL A 29 6.63 -13.30 3.73
CA VAL A 29 6.68 -12.62 2.44
C VAL A 29 5.43 -11.77 2.41
N ALA A 30 5.54 -10.50 2.84
CA ALA A 30 4.61 -9.39 2.58
C ALA A 30 5.04 -8.08 3.33
N GLU A 31 6.33 -7.85 3.56
CA GLU A 31 6.82 -6.61 4.22
C GLU A 31 7.49 -5.67 3.19
N VAL A 32 6.96 -5.61 1.98
CA VAL A 32 7.56 -4.80 0.91
C VAL A 32 7.00 -3.38 0.95
N GLY A 33 7.39 -2.60 1.97
CA GLY A 33 6.99 -1.20 2.08
C GLY A 33 6.08 -0.88 3.26
N TYR A 34 5.57 -1.90 3.94
CA TYR A 34 4.90 -1.73 5.22
C TYR A 34 5.89 -1.34 6.32
N VAL A 35 5.50 -0.40 7.19
CA VAL A 35 6.21 -0.09 8.43
C VAL A 35 5.26 -0.43 9.58
N PRO A 36 5.45 -1.60 10.23
CA PRO A 36 4.59 -2.01 11.33
C PRO A 36 4.68 -1.02 12.48
N SER A 37 3.58 -0.91 13.23
CA SER A 37 3.56 -0.23 14.52
C SER A 37 4.45 -0.99 15.50
N SER A 38 5.72 -0.61 15.58
CA SER A 38 6.69 -1.25 16.48
C SER A 38 6.49 -0.86 17.95
N ASN A 39 5.74 0.23 18.20
CA ASN A 39 5.42 0.79 19.51
C ASN A 39 3.99 1.32 19.55
N ILE A 40 3.36 1.35 20.75
CA ILE A 40 1.97 1.79 21.00
C ILE A 40 1.66 3.19 20.41
N GLU A 41 2.68 4.02 20.19
CA GLU A 41 2.53 5.39 19.69
C GLU A 41 2.72 5.55 18.17
N GLN A 42 3.19 4.52 17.45
CA GLN A 42 3.43 4.64 16.01
C GLN A 42 2.25 4.12 15.21
N ILE A 43 1.57 5.01 14.49
CA ILE A 43 0.51 4.65 13.55
C ILE A 43 1.14 3.86 12.40
N PRO A 44 0.59 2.68 12.02
CA PRO A 44 1.12 1.91 10.92
C PRO A 44 1.07 2.73 9.62
N ARG A 45 2.12 2.64 8.80
CA ARG A 45 2.28 3.51 7.63
C ARG A 45 2.99 2.80 6.49
N LEU A 46 2.81 3.33 5.28
CA LEU A 46 3.57 2.92 4.10
C LEU A 46 4.88 3.70 4.03
N ARG A 47 5.95 3.06 3.53
CA ARG A 47 7.23 3.71 3.25
C ARG A 47 7.07 4.76 2.16
N SER A 48 7.89 5.80 2.21
CA SER A 48 7.97 6.75 1.11
C SER A 48 8.60 6.11 -0.13
N CYS A 49 8.25 6.60 -1.30
CA CYS A 49 8.87 6.17 -2.56
C CYS A 49 10.35 6.55 -2.60
N GLU A 50 11.21 5.59 -2.95
CA GLU A 50 12.63 5.83 -3.12
C GLU A 50 12.92 6.79 -4.29
N PRO A 51 14.02 7.57 -4.21
CA PRO A 51 14.54 8.31 -5.35
C PRO A 51 14.80 7.42 -6.58
N ASN A 52 14.47 7.94 -7.76
CA ASN A 52 14.73 7.30 -9.06
C ASN A 52 14.01 5.97 -9.29
N THR A 53 13.02 5.60 -8.50
CA THR A 53 12.15 4.44 -8.78
C THR A 53 10.84 4.87 -9.45
N ASN A 54 10.23 3.93 -10.18
CA ASN A 54 8.86 4.09 -10.66
C ASN A 54 7.88 3.79 -9.53
N CYS A 55 7.75 4.73 -8.60
CA CYS A 55 6.87 4.62 -7.44
C CYS A 55 5.95 5.83 -7.31
N VAL A 56 4.70 5.58 -6.88
CA VAL A 56 3.76 6.60 -6.41
C VAL A 56 3.23 6.24 -5.02
N SER A 57 3.01 7.24 -4.17
CA SER A 57 2.49 7.02 -2.83
C SER A 57 1.73 8.24 -2.31
N SER A 58 0.74 8.00 -1.45
CA SER A 58 0.07 9.06 -0.68
C SER A 58 0.89 9.60 0.47
N GLY A 59 1.94 8.89 0.89
CA GLY A 59 2.89 9.33 1.91
C GLY A 59 4.06 10.15 1.38
N TYR A 60 4.07 10.50 0.09
CA TYR A 60 5.16 11.26 -0.51
C TYR A 60 4.94 12.77 -0.35
N LEU A 61 5.92 13.48 0.24
CA LEU A 61 5.81 14.90 0.57
C LEU A 61 6.43 15.84 -0.47
N GLU A 62 7.29 15.33 -1.36
CA GLU A 62 8.05 16.14 -2.32
C GLU A 62 7.42 16.06 -3.75
N PRO A 63 8.07 16.48 -4.87
CA PRO A 63 7.37 16.96 -6.08
C PRO A 63 6.31 16.01 -6.67
N PRO A 64 5.30 16.58 -7.36
CA PRO A 64 3.98 15.97 -7.59
C PRO A 64 4.03 14.65 -8.36
N ASN A 65 5.14 14.36 -9.04
CA ASN A 65 5.38 13.20 -9.88
C ASN A 65 5.20 11.88 -9.12
N ARG A 66 5.51 11.83 -7.82
CA ARG A 66 5.33 10.62 -6.99
C ARG A 66 4.18 10.69 -5.99
N TYR A 67 3.61 11.87 -5.79
CA TYR A 67 2.44 12.01 -4.94
C TYR A 67 1.19 11.43 -5.62
N MET A 68 0.46 10.60 -4.91
CA MET A 68 -0.88 10.15 -5.29
C MET A 68 -1.85 10.47 -4.16
N SER A 69 -3.02 11.01 -4.49
CA SER A 69 -4.04 11.29 -3.48
C SER A 69 -4.42 10.00 -2.75
N PRO A 70 -4.53 10.02 -1.40
CA PRO A 70 -5.08 8.90 -0.68
C PRO A 70 -6.52 8.63 -1.11
N LEU A 71 -6.99 7.40 -0.96
CA LEU A 71 -8.37 7.05 -1.25
C LEU A 71 -9.24 7.25 0.01
N LYS A 72 -10.55 7.25 -0.18
CA LYS A 72 -11.52 7.42 0.89
C LYS A 72 -12.48 6.23 0.93
N THR A 73 -12.72 5.68 2.11
CA THR A 73 -13.76 4.68 2.34
C THR A 73 -15.11 5.37 2.56
N LEU A 74 -16.18 4.70 2.13
CA LEU A 74 -17.56 5.12 2.41
C LEU A 74 -18.17 4.36 3.60
N SER A 75 -17.47 3.33 4.07
CA SER A 75 -17.86 2.46 5.16
C SER A 75 -16.81 2.46 6.26
N ASP A 76 -17.15 1.81 7.38
CA ASP A 76 -16.20 1.40 8.42
C ASP A 76 -14.95 0.71 7.83
N LYS A 77 -13.83 0.86 8.53
CA LYS A 77 -12.50 0.38 8.16
C LYS A 77 -12.47 -1.13 7.93
N GLU A 78 -13.00 -1.90 8.88
CA GLU A 78 -12.98 -3.37 8.82
C GLU A 78 -13.86 -3.91 7.68
N THR A 79 -15.00 -3.25 7.47
CA THR A 79 -15.92 -3.56 6.37
C THR A 79 -15.29 -3.24 5.02
N ALA A 80 -14.61 -2.10 4.90
CA ALA A 80 -13.90 -1.71 3.67
C ALA A 80 -12.74 -2.66 3.36
N TYR A 81 -11.95 -3.00 4.38
CA TYR A 81 -10.83 -3.93 4.27
C TYR A 81 -11.28 -5.34 3.84
N SER A 82 -12.26 -5.91 4.54
CA SER A 82 -12.79 -7.25 4.22
C SER A 82 -13.40 -7.32 2.83
N ARG A 83 -14.10 -6.26 2.40
CA ARG A 83 -14.60 -6.13 1.03
C ARG A 83 -13.45 -6.07 0.03
N ALA A 84 -12.40 -5.31 0.31
CA ALA A 84 -11.26 -5.18 -0.58
C ALA A 84 -10.53 -6.52 -0.77
N VAL A 85 -10.29 -7.27 0.31
CA VAL A 85 -9.73 -8.64 0.24
C VAL A 85 -10.56 -9.51 -0.71
N ARG A 86 -11.88 -9.52 -0.53
CA ARG A 86 -12.80 -10.34 -1.33
C ARG A 86 -12.78 -9.93 -2.81
N ASP A 87 -12.94 -8.64 -3.08
CA ASP A 87 -13.08 -8.11 -4.44
C ASP A 87 -11.77 -8.24 -5.23
N LEU A 88 -10.60 -8.15 -4.57
CA LEU A 88 -9.28 -8.31 -5.18
C LEU A 88 -8.88 -9.77 -5.38
N SER A 89 -9.19 -10.65 -4.42
CA SER A 89 -8.89 -12.09 -4.53
C SER A 89 -9.63 -12.75 -5.69
N THR A 90 -10.78 -12.21 -6.09
CA THR A 90 -11.59 -12.72 -7.21
C THR A 90 -10.95 -12.48 -8.59
N ARG A 91 -9.93 -11.60 -8.67
CA ARG A 91 -9.37 -11.12 -9.96
C ARG A 91 -8.08 -11.82 -10.40
N ASN A 92 -7.75 -12.98 -9.85
CA ASN A 92 -6.49 -13.70 -10.09
C ASN A 92 -5.23 -12.88 -9.75
N ASN A 93 -5.36 -11.85 -8.93
CA ASN A 93 -4.22 -11.15 -8.36
C ASN A 93 -3.69 -11.96 -7.18
N LYS A 94 -2.38 -11.97 -6.98
CA LYS A 94 -1.80 -12.50 -5.74
C LYS A 94 -1.97 -11.42 -4.67
N VAL A 95 -2.87 -11.69 -3.73
CA VAL A 95 -3.22 -10.78 -2.63
C VAL A 95 -2.68 -11.37 -1.34
N GLU A 96 -1.85 -10.61 -0.66
CA GLU A 96 -1.31 -10.92 0.66
C GLU A 96 -1.81 -9.83 1.63
N GLY A 97 -2.25 -10.20 2.83
CA GLY A 97 -2.88 -9.26 3.74
C GLY A 97 -2.52 -9.51 5.19
N ILE A 98 -2.29 -8.44 5.94
CA ILE A 98 -2.07 -8.47 7.39
C ILE A 98 -3.32 -7.88 8.03
N ALA A 99 -4.25 -8.77 8.43
CA ALA A 99 -5.56 -8.37 8.93
C ALA A 99 -5.49 -7.48 10.18
N LYS A 100 -4.52 -7.71 11.06
CA LYS A 100 -4.33 -6.95 12.30
C LYS A 100 -4.17 -5.44 12.04
N ASP A 101 -3.49 -5.09 10.96
CA ASP A 101 -3.13 -3.71 10.65
C ASP A 101 -3.92 -3.14 9.47
N SER A 102 -4.97 -3.86 9.05
CA SER A 102 -5.78 -3.55 7.87
C SER A 102 -4.93 -3.21 6.64
N TYR A 103 -3.87 -3.98 6.43
CA TYR A 103 -2.89 -3.81 5.36
C TYR A 103 -3.08 -4.86 4.27
N LEU A 104 -3.03 -4.43 3.01
CA LEU A 104 -3.06 -5.28 1.83
C LEU A 104 -1.87 -5.01 0.93
N HIS A 105 -1.22 -6.08 0.50
CA HIS A 105 -0.23 -6.11 -0.55
C HIS A 105 -0.77 -6.92 -1.73
N ILE A 106 -0.62 -6.38 -2.92
CA ILE A 106 -1.18 -6.93 -4.15
C ILE A 106 -0.06 -6.92 -5.19
N GLU A 107 0.24 -8.09 -5.75
CA GLU A 107 1.11 -8.17 -6.92
C GLU A 107 0.27 -8.05 -8.18
N VAL A 108 0.60 -7.06 -9.02
CA VAL A 108 -0.07 -6.80 -10.29
C VAL A 108 0.91 -6.83 -11.46
N PRO A 109 0.47 -7.12 -12.69
CA PRO A 109 1.33 -7.02 -13.86
C PRO A 109 1.95 -5.62 -14.00
N GLY A 110 3.28 -5.59 -14.09
CA GLY A 110 4.07 -4.37 -14.14
C GLY A 110 4.13 -3.72 -15.53
N THR A 111 4.94 -2.67 -15.67
CA THR A 111 5.03 -1.91 -16.93
C THR A 111 5.86 -2.65 -17.99
N ALA A 112 6.94 -3.31 -17.59
CA ALA A 112 7.72 -4.12 -18.51
C ALA A 112 7.05 -5.50 -18.70
N PRO A 113 7.14 -6.12 -19.90
CA PRO A 113 6.67 -7.49 -20.11
C PRO A 113 7.31 -8.45 -19.10
N GLY A 114 6.48 -9.22 -18.39
CA GLY A 114 6.93 -10.17 -17.35
C GLY A 114 7.39 -9.53 -16.03
N SER A 115 7.31 -8.20 -15.90
CA SER A 115 7.52 -7.54 -14.61
C SER A 115 6.27 -7.56 -13.74
N ILE A 116 6.48 -7.35 -12.45
CA ILE A 116 5.45 -7.26 -11.42
C ILE A 116 5.63 -5.91 -10.73
N ASP A 117 4.51 -5.26 -10.42
CA ASP A 117 4.47 -4.09 -9.56
C ASP A 117 3.77 -4.47 -8.26
N ASP A 118 4.23 -3.88 -7.16
CA ASP A 118 3.67 -4.04 -5.83
C ASP A 118 2.71 -2.90 -5.56
N VAL A 119 1.45 -3.22 -5.28
CA VAL A 119 0.45 -2.24 -4.80
C VAL A 119 0.15 -2.53 -3.35
N GLU A 120 0.33 -1.52 -2.52
CA GLU A 120 0.07 -1.58 -1.09
C GLU A 120 -1.06 -0.62 -0.73
N LEU A 121 -1.99 -1.11 0.08
CA LEU A 121 -3.11 -0.36 0.64
C LEU A 121 -3.06 -0.51 2.14
N ILE A 122 -3.12 0.60 2.87
CA ILE A 122 -3.34 0.57 4.31
C ILE A 122 -4.60 1.38 4.63
N PHE A 123 -5.56 0.70 5.24
CA PHE A 123 -6.80 1.32 5.68
C PHE A 123 -6.51 1.96 7.04
N ALA A 124 -6.42 3.28 7.05
CA ALA A 124 -6.25 4.04 8.28
C ALA A 124 -7.61 4.30 8.94
N ASP A 125 -7.56 4.77 10.17
CA ASP A 125 -8.76 5.30 10.82
C ASP A 125 -9.23 6.59 10.09
N GLU A 126 -10.43 7.06 10.40
CA GLU A 126 -11.07 8.22 9.72
C GLU A 126 -11.48 7.99 8.26
N GLY A 127 -11.45 6.73 7.80
CA GLY A 127 -11.91 6.36 6.46
C GLY A 127 -10.97 6.81 5.34
N ILE A 128 -9.69 6.99 5.66
CA ILE A 128 -8.63 7.25 4.67
C ILE A 128 -7.90 5.95 4.36
N VAL A 129 -7.61 5.72 3.08
CA VAL A 129 -6.79 4.59 2.62
C VAL A 129 -5.54 5.14 1.98
N ASN A 130 -4.41 4.93 2.65
CA ASN A 130 -3.13 5.30 2.07
C ASN A 130 -2.71 4.25 1.05
N VAL A 131 -2.06 4.72 -0.01
CA VAL A 131 -1.70 3.90 -1.16
C VAL A 131 -0.22 4.05 -1.46
N ARG A 132 0.39 2.96 -1.93
CA ARG A 132 1.72 2.94 -2.52
C ARG A 132 1.69 1.97 -3.68
N CYS A 133 2.29 2.35 -4.81
CA CYS A 133 2.49 1.46 -5.93
C CYS A 133 3.92 1.63 -6.43
N GLU A 134 4.70 0.57 -6.38
CA GLU A 134 6.10 0.54 -6.76
C GLU A 134 6.34 -0.53 -7.81
N ALA A 135 7.03 -0.15 -8.89
CA ALA A 135 7.48 -1.13 -9.88
C ALA A 135 8.75 -1.83 -9.40
N ARG A 136 8.78 -3.16 -9.48
CA ARG A 136 10.02 -3.92 -9.23
C ARG A 136 11.08 -3.69 -10.32
N VAL A 137 10.65 -3.27 -11.50
CA VAL A 137 11.53 -2.89 -12.62
C VAL A 137 11.35 -1.41 -12.90
N THR A 138 12.41 -0.64 -12.70
CA THR A 138 12.42 0.79 -13.02
C THR A 138 12.71 0.99 -14.52
N LEU A 139 11.83 1.72 -15.19
CA LEU A 139 11.99 2.14 -16.58
C LEU A 139 12.07 3.66 -16.67
N PRO A 140 12.89 4.19 -17.59
CA PRO A 140 12.94 5.63 -17.81
C PRO A 140 11.54 6.14 -18.18
N PRO A 141 11.05 7.23 -17.56
CA PRO A 141 9.75 7.77 -17.90
C PRO A 141 9.76 8.24 -19.37
N PRO A 142 8.64 8.11 -20.09
CA PRO A 142 8.56 8.57 -21.46
C PRO A 142 8.83 10.09 -21.52
N PRO A 143 9.51 10.58 -22.57
CA PRO A 143 9.94 11.99 -22.65
C PRO A 143 8.77 12.96 -22.76
N PHE A 144 7.63 12.49 -23.25
CA PHE A 144 6.43 13.30 -23.45
C PHE A 144 5.23 12.59 -22.85
N CYS A 145 4.35 13.39 -22.25
CA CYS A 145 3.03 12.88 -21.91
C CYS A 145 1.93 13.52 -22.76
N ILE A 146 1.26 12.66 -23.51
CA ILE A 146 0.25 13.05 -24.51
C ILE A 146 -1.17 12.98 -23.92
N LYS A 147 -1.34 12.34 -22.76
CA LYS A 147 -2.64 12.22 -22.08
C LYS A 147 -2.99 13.51 -21.33
N LYS A 148 -4.25 13.94 -21.41
CA LYS A 148 -4.78 15.04 -20.60
C LYS A 148 -4.60 14.72 -19.11
N ASN A 149 -4.22 15.71 -18.30
CA ASN A 149 -3.91 15.59 -16.87
C ASN A 149 -2.73 14.68 -16.53
N CYS A 150 -1.89 14.38 -17.51
CA CYS A 150 -0.72 13.59 -17.24
C CYS A 150 0.36 14.40 -16.52
N ILE A 151 0.89 13.80 -15.46
CA ILE A 151 2.09 14.27 -14.78
C ILE A 151 3.26 13.48 -15.36
N ASN A 152 4.36 14.16 -15.68
CA ASN A 152 5.53 13.48 -16.23
C ASN A 152 6.10 12.50 -15.18
N GLY A 153 6.13 11.20 -15.52
CA GLY A 153 6.59 10.12 -14.65
C GLY A 153 5.49 9.30 -13.99
N ASN A 154 5.71 7.98 -13.93
CA ASN A 154 4.95 6.99 -13.15
C ASN A 154 3.45 6.89 -13.43
N MET A 155 3.03 7.19 -14.68
CA MET A 155 1.63 7.15 -15.09
C MET A 155 1.02 5.75 -15.06
N ASP A 156 1.80 4.72 -15.32
CA ASP A 156 1.29 3.35 -15.30
C ASP A 156 0.92 2.95 -13.87
N GLN A 157 1.77 3.28 -12.89
CA GLN A 157 1.49 3.05 -11.48
C GLN A 157 0.24 3.81 -11.03
N ARG A 158 0.08 5.08 -11.44
CA ARG A 158 -1.15 5.85 -11.18
C ARG A 158 -2.38 5.18 -11.77
N THR A 159 -2.30 4.76 -13.04
CA THR A 159 -3.41 4.11 -13.74
C THR A 159 -3.82 2.82 -13.02
N ARG A 160 -2.84 2.01 -12.56
CA ARG A 160 -3.11 0.79 -11.78
C ARG A 160 -3.83 1.08 -10.46
N VAL A 161 -3.37 2.08 -9.71
CA VAL A 161 -4.02 2.44 -8.45
C VAL A 161 -5.42 3.02 -8.71
N GLU A 162 -5.63 3.80 -9.77
CA GLU A 162 -6.95 4.26 -10.19
C GLU A 162 -7.90 3.11 -10.57
N GLU A 163 -7.39 2.10 -11.28
CA GLU A 163 -8.16 0.90 -11.63
C GLU A 163 -8.56 0.12 -10.37
N ILE A 164 -7.61 -0.11 -9.45
CA ILE A 164 -7.89 -0.74 -8.16
C ILE A 164 -8.91 0.08 -7.36
N SER A 165 -8.75 1.40 -7.29
CA SER A 165 -9.70 2.33 -6.67
C SER A 165 -11.11 2.16 -7.23
N ARG A 166 -11.27 2.08 -8.56
CA ARG A 166 -12.57 1.87 -9.22
C ARG A 166 -13.17 0.51 -8.89
N VAL A 167 -12.35 -0.53 -8.87
CA VAL A 167 -12.78 -1.89 -8.49
C VAL A 167 -13.30 -1.93 -7.06
N LEU A 168 -12.58 -1.29 -6.14
CA LEU A 168 -12.91 -1.25 -4.73
C LEU A 168 -14.04 -0.25 -4.39
N GLY A 169 -14.36 0.66 -5.32
CA GLY A 169 -15.31 1.74 -5.07
C GLY A 169 -14.79 2.77 -4.06
N LEU A 170 -13.46 3.00 -4.06
CA LEU A 170 -12.78 3.91 -3.15
C LEU A 170 -12.38 5.20 -3.90
N PRO A 171 -13.19 6.28 -3.88
CA PRO A 171 -12.84 7.52 -4.58
C PRO A 171 -11.58 8.17 -3.97
N ALA A 172 -10.90 9.02 -4.74
CA ALA A 172 -9.80 9.84 -4.23
C ALA A 172 -10.32 10.83 -3.17
N ALA A 173 -9.60 10.97 -2.05
CA ALA A 173 -10.01 11.79 -0.90
C ALA A 173 -10.06 13.29 -1.22
N ASP A 174 -9.24 13.75 -2.18
CA ASP A 174 -9.21 15.13 -2.66
C ASP A 174 -10.16 15.41 -3.83
N SER A 175 -10.97 14.44 -4.27
CA SER A 175 -11.81 14.56 -5.47
C SER A 175 -12.80 15.72 -5.41
N GLU A 176 -13.34 16.07 -4.24
CA GLU A 176 -14.22 17.23 -4.06
C GLU A 176 -13.43 18.55 -4.19
N ARG A 177 -12.28 18.67 -3.52
CA ARG A 177 -11.40 19.85 -3.61
C ARG A 177 -10.94 20.10 -5.05
N MET A 178 -10.61 19.02 -5.77
CA MET A 178 -10.18 19.08 -7.16
C MET A 178 -11.29 19.53 -8.13
N LYS A 179 -12.57 19.31 -7.81
CA LYS A 179 -13.69 19.78 -8.66
C LYS A 179 -13.88 21.28 -8.59
N ASP A 180 -13.78 21.85 -7.39
CA ASP A 180 -14.23 23.23 -7.16
C ASP A 180 -13.10 24.26 -7.17
N THR A 181 -11.86 23.85 -6.85
CA THR A 181 -10.76 24.81 -6.63
C THR A 181 -9.48 24.56 -7.44
N ALA A 182 -9.36 23.43 -8.15
CA ALA A 182 -8.14 23.15 -8.89
C ALA A 182 -8.12 23.83 -10.27
N LYS A 183 -7.45 24.98 -10.37
CA LYS A 183 -7.00 25.53 -11.66
C LYS A 183 -5.84 24.67 -12.16
N TRP A 184 -6.07 23.85 -13.19
CA TRP A 184 -4.99 23.10 -13.83
C TRP A 184 -4.09 24.09 -14.57
N THR A 185 -2.86 24.29 -14.07
CA THR A 185 -1.84 25.08 -14.75
C THR A 185 -0.71 24.17 -15.24
N PRO A 186 -0.37 24.22 -16.54
CA PRO A 186 0.80 23.50 -17.03
C PRO A 186 2.05 24.03 -16.32
N ILE A 187 2.90 23.13 -15.82
CA ILE A 187 4.14 23.50 -15.09
C ILE A 187 5.02 24.43 -15.93
N PHE A 188 5.03 24.28 -17.26
CA PHE A 188 5.83 25.08 -18.19
C PHE A 188 5.16 26.38 -18.65
N PHE A 189 3.87 26.57 -18.37
CA PHE A 189 3.10 27.77 -18.74
C PHE A 189 2.50 28.47 -17.51
N ASN A 190 3.04 28.21 -16.32
CA ASN A 190 2.85 29.08 -15.15
C ASN A 190 3.60 30.41 -15.38
N SER A 191 3.16 31.14 -16.40
CA SER A 191 3.34 32.58 -16.52
C SER A 191 2.28 33.32 -15.70
N ASP A 192 1.72 32.69 -14.66
CA ASP A 192 1.19 33.38 -13.49
C ASP A 192 2.38 34.12 -12.87
N ARG A 193 2.78 35.20 -13.56
CA ARG A 193 3.66 36.26 -13.12
C ARG A 193 3.22 36.59 -11.70
N VAL A 194 4.18 36.57 -10.79
CA VAL A 194 4.13 37.32 -9.54
C VAL A 194 3.49 38.68 -9.83
N PRO A 195 2.26 38.99 -9.37
CA PRO A 195 1.70 40.31 -9.52
C PRO A 195 2.55 41.29 -8.72
N ASP A 196 3.06 42.31 -9.43
CA ASP A 196 3.83 43.49 -9.03
C ASP A 196 4.35 43.55 -7.58
N MET A 197 5.58 43.09 -7.37
CA MET A 197 6.44 43.63 -6.31
C MET A 197 7.03 44.97 -6.77
N LEU A 198 6.18 45.99 -6.96
CA LEU A 198 6.58 47.40 -7.02
C LEU A 198 5.45 48.30 -6.49
N GLU A 199 5.05 48.11 -5.24
CA GLU A 199 4.61 49.27 -4.46
C GLU A 199 5.89 49.86 -3.84
N TYR A 200 6.52 50.75 -4.61
CA TYR A 200 7.55 51.64 -4.08
C TYR A 200 6.82 52.56 -3.09
N ASP A 201 6.95 52.28 -1.80
CA ASP A 201 6.74 53.29 -0.77
C ASP A 201 7.80 54.38 -0.97
N ASP A 202 7.45 55.38 -1.79
CA ASP A 202 8.23 56.58 -1.99
C ASP A 202 8.16 57.40 -0.69
N TYR A 203 9.18 57.24 0.15
CA TYR A 203 9.47 58.16 1.23
C TYR A 203 10.07 59.44 0.62
N GLN A 204 9.24 60.46 0.37
CA GLN A 204 9.63 61.87 0.47
C GLN A 204 8.47 62.83 0.69
#